data_AF-A0A7V3BQB1-F1
#
_entry.id   AF-A0A7V3BQB1-F1
#
_cell.length_a   1.000
_cell.length_b   1.000
_cell.length_c   1.000
_cell.angle_alpha   90.00
_cell.angle_beta   90.00
_cell.angle_gamma   90.00
#
_symmetry.space_group_name_H-M   'P 1'
#
loop_
_entity.id
_entity.type
_entity.pdbx_description
1 polymer ?
#
loop_
_entity_poly.entity_id
_entity_poly.type
_entity_poly.pdbx_seq_one_letter_code
_entity_poly.pdbx_strand_id
1 'polypeptide(L)'
;MRAVIAVVRRQQPAEVIVAVPVAPTDTVAALRQEVDAVICPATPEPFLRIGRWYEGFAQVTDEEVRTLLERAWQRQRPRSVGDATCVRAAFRSP
;
A
#
# COMPACT_ATOMS: atom_id res chain seq x y z
N MET A 1 8.54 -5.28 0.46
CA MET A 1 7.19 -5.75 0.09
C MET A 1 6.88 -7.16 0.59
N ARG A 2 7.75 -8.15 0.38
CA ARG A 2 7.54 -9.56 0.77
C ARG A 2 7.10 -9.79 2.23
N ALA A 3 7.73 -9.09 3.19
CA ALA A 3 7.34 -9.20 4.60
C ALA A 3 5.88 -8.76 4.85
N VAL A 4 5.44 -7.69 4.20
CA VAL A 4 4.05 -7.20 4.30
C VAL A 4 3.10 -8.22 3.68
N ILE A 5 3.44 -8.77 2.51
CA ILE A 5 2.65 -9.82 1.85
C ILE A 5 2.49 -11.03 2.78
N ALA A 6 3.57 -11.48 3.42
CA ALA A 6 3.52 -12.59 4.37
C ALA A 6 2.62 -12.30 5.59
N VAL A 7 2.68 -11.09 6.14
CA VAL A 7 1.82 -10.66 7.26
C VAL A 7 0.36 -10.58 6.83
N VAL A 8 0.08 -10.01 5.67
CA VAL A 8 -1.30 -9.86 5.14
C VAL A 8 -1.90 -11.22 4.81
N ARG A 9 -1.15 -12.14 4.18
CA ARG A 9 -1.63 -13.51 3.88
C ARG A 9 -2.04 -14.28 5.14
N ARG A 10 -1.38 -14.05 6.27
CA ARG A 10 -1.78 -14.66 7.57
C ARG A 10 -3.14 -14.21 8.07
N GLN A 11 -3.65 -13.07 7.58
CA GLN A 11 -5.00 -12.58 7.88
C GLN A 11 -6.08 -13.22 6.99
N GLN A 12 -5.71 -14.16 6.10
CA GLN A 12 -6.60 -14.88 5.19
C GLN A 12 -7.53 -13.97 4.35
N PRO A 13 -7.01 -12.94 3.67
CA PRO A 13 -7.82 -12.15 2.75
C PRO A 13 -8.27 -13.00 1.55
N ALA A 14 -9.38 -12.62 0.93
CA ALA A 14 -9.83 -13.26 -0.31
C ALA A 14 -8.82 -13.10 -1.45
N GLU A 15 -8.14 -11.94 -1.51
CA GLU A 15 -7.14 -11.62 -2.52
C GLU A 15 -6.09 -10.64 -1.96
N VAL A 16 -4.86 -10.74 -2.43
CA VAL A 16 -3.76 -9.81 -2.18
C VAL A 16 -3.33 -9.21 -3.50
N ILE A 17 -3.53 -7.89 -3.65
CA ILE A 17 -3.15 -7.12 -4.83
C ILE A 17 -2.09 -6.11 -4.43
N VAL A 18 -0.98 -6.04 -5.18
CA VAL A 18 0.03 -4.99 -5.02
C VAL A 18 -0.16 -3.93 -6.10
N ALA A 19 -0.50 -2.71 -5.69
CA ALA A 19 -0.65 -1.58 -6.59
C ALA A 19 0.48 -0.56 -6.35
N VAL A 20 1.31 -0.31 -7.36
CA VAL A 20 2.40 0.66 -7.31
C VAL A 20 2.46 1.46 -8.62
N PRO A 21 2.69 2.78 -8.58
CA PRO A 21 2.66 3.61 -9.79
C PRO A 21 3.82 3.29 -10.76
N VAL A 22 4.99 2.97 -10.22
CA VAL A 22 6.18 2.65 -11.01
C VAL A 22 7.07 1.64 -10.27
N ALA A 23 7.65 0.68 -10.99
CA ALA A 23 8.60 -0.28 -10.45
C ALA A 23 9.51 -0.87 -11.54
N PRO A 24 10.68 -1.44 -11.20
CA PRO A 24 11.47 -2.25 -12.13
C PRO A 24 10.70 -3.47 -12.67
N THR A 25 10.94 -3.83 -13.93
CA THR A 25 10.31 -4.99 -14.59
C THR A 25 10.54 -6.31 -13.85
N ASP A 26 11.77 -6.55 -13.40
CA ASP A 26 12.17 -7.73 -12.64
C ASP A 26 11.46 -7.80 -11.27
N THR A 27 11.31 -6.67 -10.60
CA THR A 27 10.58 -6.54 -9.33
C THR A 27 9.09 -6.85 -9.52
N VAL A 28 8.46 -6.35 -10.58
CA VAL A 28 7.06 -6.68 -10.91
C VAL A 28 6.91 -8.17 -11.20
N ALA A 29 7.82 -8.75 -11.98
CA ALA A 29 7.80 -10.17 -12.30
C ALA A 29 7.94 -11.05 -11.04
N ALA A 30 8.86 -10.70 -10.13
CA ALA A 30 9.03 -11.40 -8.86
C ALA A 30 7.78 -11.30 -7.98
N LEU A 31 7.17 -10.12 -7.86
CA LEU A 31 5.97 -9.94 -7.04
C LEU A 31 4.75 -10.68 -7.58
N ARG A 32 4.59 -10.78 -8.91
CA ARG A 32 3.50 -11.57 -9.53
C ARG A 32 3.53 -13.06 -9.15
N GLN A 33 4.65 -13.57 -8.65
CA GLN A 33 4.75 -14.94 -8.16
C GLN A 33 4.29 -15.09 -6.70
N GLU A 34 4.10 -13.98 -5.98
CA GLU A 34 3.83 -13.97 -4.53
C GLU A 34 2.41 -13.47 -4.19
N VAL A 35 1.78 -12.73 -5.10
CA VAL A 35 0.47 -12.10 -4.92
C VAL A 35 -0.46 -12.43 -6.08
N ASP A 36 -1.77 -12.23 -5.88
CA ASP A 36 -2.78 -12.63 -6.86
C ASP A 36 -2.77 -11.69 -8.08
N ALA A 37 -2.47 -10.41 -7.87
CA ALA A 37 -2.24 -9.45 -8.95
C ALA A 37 -1.23 -8.35 -8.57
N VAL A 38 -0.55 -7.84 -9.61
CA VAL A 38 0.30 -6.64 -9.51
C VAL A 38 -0.18 -5.62 -10.53
N ILE A 39 -0.60 -4.45 -10.06
CA ILE A 39 -1.02 -3.31 -10.88
C ILE A 39 0.14 -2.31 -10.89
N CYS A 40 0.82 -2.20 -12.03
CA CYS A 40 1.95 -1.29 -12.21
C CYS A 40 1.87 -0.62 -13.59
N PRO A 41 1.35 0.62 -13.68
CA PRO A 41 1.18 1.32 -14.95
C PRO A 41 2.49 1.63 -15.68
N ALA A 42 3.59 1.83 -14.96
CA ALA A 42 4.89 2.17 -15.54
C ALA A 42 6.00 1.21 -15.08
N THR A 43 6.68 0.58 -16.04
CA THR A 43 7.85 -0.30 -15.80
C THR A 43 9.05 0.15 -16.65
N PRO A 44 9.67 1.28 -16.30
CA PRO A 44 10.65 1.90 -17.17
C PRO A 44 12.03 1.25 -17.07
N GLU A 45 12.74 1.23 -18.21
CA GLU A 45 14.11 0.74 -18.31
C GLU A 45 15.01 1.81 -18.98
N PRO A 46 16.14 2.21 -18.36
CA PRO A 46 16.64 1.75 -17.06
C PRO A 46 15.88 2.37 -15.87
N PHE A 47 15.62 1.57 -14.84
CA PHE A 47 15.09 2.06 -13.57
C PHE A 47 16.25 2.56 -12.68
N LEU A 48 16.55 3.86 -12.74
CA LEU A 48 17.70 4.44 -12.02
C LEU A 48 17.36 4.82 -10.58
N ARG A 49 16.42 5.74 -10.39
CA ARG A 49 16.02 6.28 -9.08
C ARG A 49 14.52 6.57 -9.09
N ILE A 50 13.85 6.20 -8.00
CA ILE A 50 12.39 6.38 -7.87
C ILE A 50 11.96 7.85 -8.04
N GLY A 51 12.73 8.80 -7.50
CA GLY A 51 12.40 10.22 -7.55
C GLY A 51 12.40 10.83 -8.96
N ARG A 52 13.01 10.17 -9.96
CA ARG A 52 12.98 10.63 -11.37
C ARG A 52 11.57 10.54 -11.96
N TRP A 53 10.71 9.71 -11.39
CA TRP A 53 9.36 9.44 -11.89
C TRP A 53 8.29 10.34 -11.29
N TYR A 54 8.69 11.31 -10.46
CA TYR A 54 7.80 12.29 -9.83
C TYR A 54 8.32 13.70 -10.08
N GLU A 55 7.43 14.64 -10.42
CA GLU A 55 7.77 16.06 -10.51
C GLU A 55 8.21 16.62 -9.15
N GLY A 56 7.60 16.14 -8.07
CA GLY A 56 7.97 16.45 -6.69
C GLY A 56 8.28 15.17 -5.89
N PHE A 57 9.48 15.11 -5.31
CA PHE A 57 9.93 13.99 -4.48
C PHE A 57 10.45 14.47 -3.12
N ALA A 58 9.69 15.37 -2.49
CA ALA A 58 9.99 15.82 -1.13
C ALA A 58 9.82 14.67 -0.14
N GLN A 59 10.69 14.63 0.86
CA GLN A 59 10.56 13.67 1.95
C GLN A 59 9.30 13.99 2.76
N VAL A 60 8.49 12.96 3.03
CA VAL A 60 7.33 13.07 3.92
C VAL A 60 7.79 12.91 5.36
N THR A 61 7.39 13.85 6.21
CA THR A 61 7.70 13.85 7.65
C THR A 61 6.73 12.97 8.43
N ASP A 62 7.16 12.50 9.61
CA ASP A 62 6.30 11.71 10.50
C ASP A 62 5.02 12.45 10.90
N GLU A 63 5.10 13.78 11.07
CA GLU A 63 3.93 14.59 11.43
C GLU A 63 2.91 14.70 10.28
N GLU A 64 3.38 14.80 9.05
CA GLU A 64 2.52 14.74 7.87
C GLU A 64 1.84 13.38 7.75
N VAL A 65 2.58 12.28 7.98
CA VAL A 65 2.02 10.92 7.98
C VAL A 65 0.91 10.80 9.03
N ARG A 66 1.17 11.22 10.27
CA ARG A 66 0.18 11.19 11.37
C ARG A 66 -1.07 11.99 11.01
N THR A 67 -0.89 13.22 10.52
CA THR A 67 -2.00 14.09 10.10
C THR A 67 -2.84 13.45 8.98
N LEU A 68 -2.19 12.84 7.99
CA LEU A 68 -2.89 12.18 6.88
C LEU A 68 -3.67 10.95 7.33
N LEU A 69 -3.09 10.13 8.22
CA LEU A 69 -3.76 8.96 8.78
C LEU A 69 -4.98 9.37 9.61
N GLU A 70 -4.87 10.39 10.46
CA GLU A 70 -6.00 10.94 11.21
C GLU A 70 -7.14 11.38 10.30
N ARG A 71 -6.83 12.13 9.24
CA ARG A 71 -7.83 12.55 8.23
C ARG A 71 -8.46 11.36 7.52
N ALA A 72 -7.68 10.34 7.15
CA ALA A 72 -8.18 9.14 6.51
C ALA A 72 -9.15 8.38 7.42
N TRP A 73 -8.83 8.24 8.71
CA TRP A 73 -9.73 7.61 9.69
C TRP A 73 -11.03 8.38 9.88
N GLN A 74 -11.02 9.72 9.84
CA GLN A 74 -12.27 10.48 9.90
C GLN A 74 -13.15 10.26 8.66
N ARG A 75 -12.55 10.15 7.47
CA ARG A 75 -13.28 9.86 6.21
C ARG A 75 -13.89 8.45 6.21
N GLN A 76 -13.25 7.51 6.90
CA GLN A 76 -13.70 6.12 7.02
C GLN A 76 -14.72 5.90 8.15
N ARG A 77 -15.06 6.94 8.94
CA ARG A 77 -16.17 6.80 9.89
C ARG A 77 -17.43 6.50 9.09
N PRO A 78 -18.12 5.39 9.37
CA PRO A 78 -19.32 5.04 8.62
C PRO A 78 -20.29 6.22 8.70
N ARG A 79 -20.70 6.75 7.54
CA ARG A 79 -21.94 7.52 7.46
C ARG A 79 -23.01 6.56 7.98
N SER A 80 -23.61 6.91 9.10
CA SER A 80 -24.57 6.12 9.88
C SER A 80 -25.42 5.13 9.06
N VAL A 81 -25.21 3.83 9.32
CA VAL A 81 -26.15 2.79 9.82
C VAL A 81 -25.86 1.43 9.16
N GLY A 82 -25.55 0.44 9.99
CA GLY A 82 -25.61 -1.00 9.71
C GLY A 82 -24.37 -1.58 9.00
N ASP A 83 -23.66 -2.49 9.67
CA ASP A 83 -22.60 -3.36 9.13
C ASP A 83 -21.32 -2.72 8.61
N ALA A 84 -20.46 -2.28 9.53
CA ALA A 84 -19.05 -2.12 9.24
C ALA A 84 -18.19 -2.67 10.37
N THR A 85 -17.81 -3.94 10.24
CA THR A 85 -16.74 -4.59 11.00
C THR A 85 -15.51 -3.71 10.90
N CYS A 86 -15.19 -3.07 12.02
CA CYS A 86 -14.22 -2.00 12.12
C CYS A 86 -12.82 -2.53 11.81
N VAL A 87 -12.14 -1.98 10.80
CA VAL A 87 -10.72 -2.17 10.46
C VAL A 87 -9.77 -1.70 11.60
N ARG A 88 -10.30 -1.40 12.80
CA ARG A 88 -9.53 -1.03 13.99
C ARG A 88 -8.63 -2.14 14.54
N ALA A 89 -8.84 -3.40 14.18
CA ALA A 89 -8.20 -4.51 14.89
C ALA A 89 -6.71 -4.73 14.55
N ALA A 90 -6.19 -4.18 13.45
CA ALA A 90 -4.89 -4.62 12.93
C ALA A 90 -3.65 -3.88 13.48
N PHE A 91 -3.79 -2.76 14.20
CA PHE A 91 -2.64 -1.93 14.62
C PHE A 91 -2.72 -1.42 16.08
N ARG A 92 -3.25 -2.23 17.00
CA ARG A 92 -2.94 -2.06 18.43
C ARG A 92 -1.81 -3.02 18.79
N SER A 93 -0.60 -2.48 18.95
CA SER A 93 0.50 -3.13 19.68
C SER A 93 0.52 -2.59 21.13
N PRO A 94 1.11 -3.33 22.10
CA PRO A 94 0.73 -3.33 23.51
C PRO A 94 0.96 -2.03 24.27
#